data_AF-A0A3D1BD89-F1
#
_entry.id   AF-A0A3D1BD89-F1
#
_cell.length_a   1.000
_cell.length_b   1.000
_cell.length_c   1.000
_cell.angle_alpha   90.00
_cell.angle_beta   90.00
_cell.angle_gamma   90.00
#
_symmetry.space_group_name_H-M   'P 1'
#
loop_
_entity.id
_entity.type
_entity.pdbx_description
1 polymer ?
#
loop_
_entity_poly.entity_id
_entity_poly.type
_entity_poly.pdbx_seq_one_letter_code
_entity_poly.pdbx_strand_id
1 'polypeptide(L)' 'LLALLRQSGASRAAAEQAAIRYREGTVDFLVLLDAERERLAAEDAQAQAEVEVYRGVVGLYKALGGGWQLASN' A
#
# COMPACT_ATOMS: atom_id res chain seq x y z
N LEU A 1 4.91 -0.87 7.76
CA LEU A 1 4.50 0.37 7.07
C LEU A 1 5.64 1.05 6.32
N LEU A 2 6.74 1.51 6.95
CA LEU A 2 7.87 2.17 6.24
C LEU A 2 8.48 1.36 5.07
N ALA A 3 8.60 0.03 5.23
CA ALA A 3 9.07 -0.83 4.15
C ALA A 3 8.09 -0.87 2.96
N LEU A 4 6.78 -0.88 3.24
CA LEU A 4 5.72 -0.91 2.22
C LEU A 4 5.61 0.43 1.49
N LEU A 5 5.78 1.56 2.19
CA LEU A 5 5.89 2.88 1.56
C LEU A 5 7.06 2.95 0.58
N ARG A 6 8.23 2.42 0.97
CA ARG A 6 9.41 2.36 0.09
C ARG A 6 9.19 1.43 -1.09
N GLN A 7 8.55 0.27 -0.87
CA GLN A 7 8.22 -0.67 -1.94
C GLN A 7 7.24 -0.06 -2.94
N SER A 8 6.14 0.54 -2.48
CA SER A 8 5.16 1.26 -3.30
C SER A 8 5.82 2.36 -4.16
N GLY A 9 6.69 3.17 -3.55
CA GLY A 9 7.46 4.18 -4.28
C GLY A 9 8.39 3.60 -5.34
N ALA A 10 9.11 2.52 -5.03
CA ALA A 10 10.00 1.84 -5.97
C ALA A 10 9.24 1.21 -7.13
N SER A 11 8.13 0.50 -6.87
CA SER A 11 7.28 -0.11 -7.90
C SER A 11 6.63 0.93 -8.79
N ARG A 12 6.27 2.11 -8.26
CA ARG A 12 5.77 3.23 -9.07
C ARG A 12 6.83 3.76 -10.04
N ALA A 13 8.05 4.00 -9.55
CA ALA A 13 9.15 4.44 -10.41
C ALA A 13 9.49 3.40 -11.49
N ALA A 14 9.43 2.11 -11.17
CA ALA A 14 9.65 1.02 -12.11
C ALA A 14 8.58 0.98 -13.21
N ALA A 15 7.29 1.13 -12.86
CA ALA A 15 6.19 1.20 -13.82
C ALA A 15 6.30 2.43 -14.74
N GLU A 16 6.65 3.60 -14.20
CA GLU A 16 6.89 4.80 -15.00
C GLU A 16 8.02 4.59 -16.02
N GLN A 17 9.12 3.97 -15.60
CA GLN A 17 10.23 3.65 -16.49
C GLN A 17 9.85 2.62 -17.55
N ALA A 18 9.10 1.58 -17.20
CA ALA A 18 8.59 0.59 -18.14
C ALA A 18 7.65 1.23 -19.18
N ALA A 19 6.82 2.19 -18.75
CA ALA A 19 5.92 2.93 -19.63
C ALA A 19 6.67 3.81 -20.62
N ILE A 20 7.76 4.47 -20.19
CA ILE A 20 8.65 5.23 -21.09
C ILE A 20 9.26 4.29 -22.13
N ARG A 21 9.87 3.19 -21.69
CA ARG A 21 10.52 2.22 -22.58
C ARG A 21 9.55 1.60 -23.57
N TYR A 22 8.32 1.30 -23.14
CA TYR A 22 7.28 0.76 -24.01
C TYR A 22 6.89 1.77 -25.10
N ARG A 23 6.72 3.05 -24.74
CA ARG A 23 6.45 4.13 -25.72
C ARG A 23 7.58 4.33 -26.72
N GLU A 24 8.82 4.12 -26.27
CA GLU A 24 10.02 4.16 -27.11
C GLU A 24 10.21 2.87 -27.94
N GLY A 25 9.36 1.86 -27.76
CA GLY A 25 9.44 0.57 -28.44
C GLY A 25 10.61 -0.30 -27.98
N THR A 26 11.22 0.00 -26.83
CA THR A 26 12.41 -0.70 -26.32
C THR A 26 12.09 -1.89 -25.42
N VAL A 27 10.83 -2.01 -24.94
CA VAL A 27 10.35 -3.17 -24.17
C VAL A 27 8.96 -3.59 -24.65
N ASP A 28 8.66 -4.88 -24.50
CA ASP A 28 7.36 -5.46 -24.83
C ASP A 28 6.26 -5.01 -23.83
N PHE A 29 5.01 -5.03 -24.28
CA PHE A 29 3.83 -4.71 -23.47
C PHE A 29 3.74 -5.59 -22.21
N LEU A 30 4.21 -6.84 -22.27
CA LEU A 30 4.23 -7.73 -21.10
C LEU A 30 5.10 -7.18 -19.97
N VAL A 31 6.22 -6.52 -20.29
CA VAL A 31 7.09 -5.90 -19.28
C VAL A 31 6.39 -4.72 -18.61
N LEU A 32 5.65 -3.92 -19.39
CA LEU A 32 4.82 -2.84 -18.84
C LEU A 32 3.70 -3.39 -17.95
N LEU A 33 3.01 -4.45 -18.40
CA LEU A 33 1.92 -5.06 -17.66
C LEU A 33 2.40 -5.65 -16.34
N ASP A 34 3.54 -6.32 -16.31
CA ASP A 34 4.10 -6.89 -15.09
C ASP A 34 4.53 -5.80 -14.11
N ALA A 35 5.14 -4.70 -14.59
CA ALA A 35 5.49 -3.56 -13.76
C ALA A 35 4.24 -2.87 -13.15
N GLU A 36 3.17 -2.73 -13.92
CA GLU A 36 1.89 -2.19 -13.42
C GLU A 36 1.22 -3.13 -12.41
N ARG A 37 1.29 -4.45 -12.63
CA ARG A 37 0.79 -5.44 -11.66
C ARG A 37 1.55 -5.38 -10.34
N GLU A 38 2.87 -5.28 -10.40
CA GLU A 38 3.70 -5.15 -9.21
C GLU A 38 3.41 -3.84 -8.46
N ARG A 39 3.24 -2.73 -9.19
CA ARG A 39 2.80 -1.45 -8.61
C ARG A 39 1.47 -1.58 -7.89
N LEU A 40 0.46 -2.18 -8.52
CA LEU A 40 -0.85 -2.37 -7.92
C LEU A 40 -0.77 -3.21 -6.64
N ALA A 41 -0.01 -4.30 -6.66
CA ALA A 41 0.18 -5.16 -5.49
C ALA A 41 0.88 -4.42 -4.33
N ALA A 42 1.87 -3.58 -4.63
CA ALA A 42 2.57 -2.78 -3.62
C ALA A 42 1.67 -1.68 -3.03
N GLU A 43 0.84 -1.03 -3.85
CA GLU A 43 -0.13 -0.03 -3.41
C GLU A 43 -1.21 -0.65 -2.51
N ASP A 44 -1.74 -1.83 -2.86
CA ASP A 44 -2.73 -2.54 -2.05
C ASP A 44 -2.15 -2.98 -0.69
N ALA A 45 -0.93 -3.51 -0.68
CA ALA A 45 -0.24 -3.88 0.56
C ALA A 45 0.00 -2.67 1.48
N GLN A 46 0.34 -1.50 0.90
CA GLN A 46 0.44 -0.25 1.66
C GLN A 46 -0.90 0.13 2.29
N ALA A 47 -1.99 0.13 1.51
CA ALA A 47 -3.31 0.50 1.99
C ALA A 47 -3.80 -0.43 3.13
N GLN A 48 -3.60 -1.74 2.99
CA GLN A 48 -3.92 -2.71 4.04
C GLN A 48 -3.12 -2.44 5.32
N ALA A 49 -1.83 -2.14 5.20
CA ALA A 49 -1.00 -1.85 6.36
C ALA A 49 -1.38 -0.53 7.06
N GLU A 50 -1.82 0.48 6.30
CA GLU A 50 -2.37 1.71 6.89
C GLU A 50 -3.65 1.40 7.68
N VAL A 51 -4.57 0.60 7.12
CA VAL A 51 -5.79 0.16 7.81
C VAL A 51 -5.47 -0.58 9.11
N GLU A 52 -4.50 -1.50 9.09
CA GLU A 52 -4.09 -2.24 10.29
C GLU A 52 -3.53 -1.33 11.38
N VAL A 53 -2.78 -0.28 11.02
CA VAL A 53 -2.32 0.72 11.99
C VAL A 53 -3.51 1.44 12.64
N TYR A 54 -4.49 1.90 11.85
CA TYR A 54 -5.68 2.55 12.39
C TYR A 54 -6.51 1.62 13.28
N ARG A 55 -6.68 0.35 12.87
CA ARG A 55 -7.34 -0.67 13.70
C ARG A 55 -6.61 -0.90 15.01
N GLY A 56 -5.28 -0.96 14.98
CA GLY A 56 -4.44 -1.07 16.17
C GLY A 56 -4.64 0.09 17.14
N VAL A 57 -4.70 1.33 16.63
CA VAL A 57 -4.97 2.53 17.45
C VAL A 57 -6.35 2.46 18.10
N VAL A 58 -7.39 2.12 17.33
CA VAL A 58 -8.75 1.94 17.86
C VAL A 58 -8.83 0.81 18.89
N GLY A 59 -8.13 -0.30 18.64
CA GLY A 59 -8.04 -1.43 19.56
C GLY A 59 -7.37 -1.05 20.87
N LEU A 60 -6.26 -0.31 20.81
CA LEU A 60 -5.57 0.21 21.98
C LEU A 60 -6.47 1.16 22.79
N TYR A 61 -7.19 2.07 22.12
CA TYR A 61 -8.14 2.97 22.77
C TYR A 61 -9.25 2.22 23.52
N LYS A 62 -9.79 1.16 22.90
CA LYS A 62 -10.79 0.29 23.54
C LYS A 62 -10.20 -0.46 24.74
N ALA A 63 -8.99 -1.01 24.62
CA ALA A 63 -8.32 -1.79 25.66
C ALA A 63 -7.92 -0.95 26.89
N LEU A 64 -7.58 0.33 26.70
CA LEU A 64 -7.23 1.27 27.77
C LEU A 64 -8.45 1.83 28.53
N GLY A 65 -9.66 1.33 28.25
CA GLY A 65 -10.86 1.65 29.03
C GLY A 65 -11.82 2.66 28.40
N GLY A 66 -11.60 3.09 27.15
CA GLY A 66 -12.49 4.02 26.45
C GLY A 66 -13.93 3.52 26.25
N GLY A 67 -14.20 2.23 26.45
CA GLY A 67 -15.54 1.63 26.40
C GLY A 67 -16.23 1.41 27.76
N TRP A 68 -15.52 1.53 28.88
CA TRP A 68 -16.06 1.16 30.20
C TRP A 68 -17.13 2.15 30.70
N GLN A 69 -17.09 3.40 30.25
CA GLN A 69 -18.08 4.44 30.60
C GLN A 69 -19.37 4.39 29.77
N LEU A 70 -19.38 3.72 28.61
CA LEU A 70 -20.60 3.57 27.79
C LEU A 70 -21.50 2.40 28.25
N ALA A 71 -20.95 1.45 29.02
CA ALA A 71 -21.70 0.30 29.54
C ALA A 71 -22.24 0.51 30.97
N SER A 72 -21.97 1.67 31.60
CA SER A 72 -22.36 1.97 32.98
C SER A 72 -23.52 2.98 33.10
N ASN A 73 -24.37 3.12 32.08
CA ASN A 73 -25.58 3.94 32.15
C ASN A 73 -26.78 3.22 31.53
#